data_AF-A0A2D8UWK7-F1
#
_entry.id   AF-A0A2D8UWK7-F1
#
_cell.length_a   1.000
_cell.length_b   1.000
_cell.length_c   1.000
_cell.angle_alpha   90.00
_cell.angle_beta   90.00
_cell.angle_gamma   90.00
#
_symmetry.space_group_name_H-M   'P 1'
#
loop_
_entity.id
_entity.type
_entity.pdbx_description
1 polymer ?
#
loop_
_entity_poly.entity_id
_entity_poly.type
_entity_poly.pdbx_seq_one_letter_code
_entity_poly.pdbx_strand_id
1 'polypeptide(L)' 'MFFMNALDDRLTPADRCIEFFKRIHEKGVPSELHLYSQGGHGFDLGESKGASTPMWKESFVAWLADTGFIR' A
#
# COMPACT_ATOMS: atom_id res chain seq x y z
N MET A 1 8.69 -3.89 4.13
CA MET A 1 8.38 -2.73 3.28
C MET A 1 6.90 -2.75 2.98
N PHE A 2 6.22 -1.66 3.27
CA PHE A 2 4.78 -1.52 3.06
C PHE A 2 4.52 -0.71 1.79
N PHE A 3 3.76 -1.27 0.86
CA PHE A 3 3.39 -0.61 -0.40
C PHE A 3 1.89 -0.40 -0.47
N MET A 4 1.49 0.74 -1.03
CA MET A 4 0.10 1.00 -1.37
C MET A 4 -0.02 1.81 -2.67
N ASN A 5 -1.04 1.50 -3.47
CA ASN A 5 -1.36 2.24 -4.69
C ASN A 5 -2.88 2.19 -4.94
N ALA A 6 -3.44 3.24 -5.56
CA ALA A 6 -4.78 3.19 -6.09
C ALA A 6 -4.76 2.73 -7.56
N LEU A 7 -5.65 1.83 -7.95
CA LEU A 7 -5.74 1.29 -9.31
C LEU A 7 -6.24 2.33 -10.33
N ASP A 8 -6.96 3.36 -9.86
CA ASP A 8 -7.44 4.49 -10.66
C ASP A 8 -6.41 5.62 -10.79
N ASP A 9 -5.21 5.49 -10.21
CA ASP A 9 -4.12 6.44 -10.41
C ASP A 9 -3.52 6.33 -11.82
N ARG A 10 -3.68 7.40 -12.60
CA ARG A 10 -3.17 7.50 -13.98
C ARG A 10 -1.79 8.16 -14.08
N LEU A 11 -1.33 8.85 -13.04
CA LEU A 11 -0.02 9.51 -13.02
C LEU A 11 1.07 8.52 -12.58
N THR A 12 0.76 7.68 -11.59
CA THR A 12 1.62 6.60 -11.12
C THR A 12 0.86 5.27 -11.15
N PRO A 13 0.78 4.61 -12.32
CA PRO A 13 0.03 3.36 -12.48
C PRO A 13 0.55 2.25 -11.56
N ALA A 14 -0.38 1.47 -11.00
CA ALA A 14 -0.10 0.42 -10.02
C ALA A 14 0.88 -0.66 -10.52
N ASP A 15 0.97 -0.90 -11.82
CA ASP A 15 1.90 -1.86 -12.42
C ASP A 15 3.36 -1.61 -11.99
N ARG A 16 3.77 -0.33 -11.88
CA ARG A 16 5.12 0.02 -11.41
C ARG A 16 5.32 -0.35 -9.94
N CYS A 17 4.28 -0.14 -9.11
CA CYS A 17 4.30 -0.52 -7.71
C CYS A 17 4.36 -2.05 -7.55
N ILE A 18 3.58 -2.79 -8.36
CA ILE A 18 3.58 -4.25 -8.38
C ILE A 18 4.95 -4.81 -8.78
N GLU A 19 5.57 -4.24 -9.82
CA GLU A 19 6.90 -4.65 -10.25
C GLU A 19 7.94 -4.43 -9.14
N PHE A 20 7.89 -3.27 -8.47
CA PHE A 20 8.81 -2.98 -7.38
C PHE A 20 8.61 -3.91 -6.19
N PHE A 21 7.36 -4.15 -5.78
CA PHE A 21 7.02 -5.12 -4.74
C PHE A 21 7.61 -6.51 -5.06
N LYS A 22 7.41 -7.02 -6.29
CA LYS A 22 7.96 -8.32 -6.71
C LYS A 22 9.47 -8.39 -6.50
N ARG A 23 10.21 -7.38 -6.96
CA ARG A 23 11.68 -7.32 -6.81
C ARG A 23 12.14 -7.27 -5.35
N ILE A 24 11.37 -6.64 -4.46
CA ILE A 24 11.66 -6.60 -3.02
C ILE A 24 11.35 -7.94 -2.37
N HIS A 25 10.21 -8.54 -2.70
CA HIS A 25 9.79 -9.85 -2.21
C HIS A 25 10.78 -10.95 -2.61
N GLU A 26 11.23 -10.98 -3.87
CA GLU A 26 12.23 -11.94 -4.38
C GLU A 26 13.58 -11.86 -3.64
N LYS A 27 13.89 -10.73 -3.00
CA LYS A 27 15.09 -10.56 -2.17
C LYS A 27 14.90 -11.01 -0.72
N GLY A 28 13.75 -11.60 -0.38
CA GLY A 28 13.43 -12.06 0.97
C GLY A 28 13.15 -10.95 1.97
N VAL A 29 12.91 -9.71 1.52
CA VAL A 29 12.55 -8.61 2.42
C VAL A 29 11.08 -8.75 2.83
N PRO A 30 10.76 -8.83 4.13
CA PRO A 30 9.37 -8.86 4.59
C PRO A 30 8.61 -7.67 4.03
N SER A 31 7.53 -7.92 3.29
CA SER A 31 6.83 -6.87 2.55
C SER A 31 5.36 -7.18 2.33
N GLU A 32 4.55 -6.13 2.21
CA GLU A 32 3.12 -6.18 1.93
C GLU A 32 2.76 -5.18 0.82
N LEU A 33 1.79 -5.55 -0.03
CA LEU A 33 1.24 -4.69 -1.07
C LEU A 33 -0.27 -4.60 -0.93
N HIS A 34 -0.78 -3.38 -0.79
CA HIS A 34 -2.21 -3.08 -0.71
C HIS A 34 -2.63 -2.29 -1.96
N LEU A 35 -3.58 -2.82 -2.72
CA LEU A 35 -4.12 -2.16 -3.92
C LEU A 35 -5.60 -1.82 -3.71
N TYR A 36 -5.94 -0.55 -3.90
CA TYR A 36 -7.29 -0.03 -3.72
C TYR A 36 -7.92 0.27 -5.07
N SER A 37 -9.20 -0.05 -5.26
CA SER A 37 -9.90 0.25 -6.53
C SER A 37 -10.01 1.74 -6.83
N GLN A 38 -9.99 2.58 -5.78
CA GLN A 38 -10.17 4.03 -5.85
C GLN A 38 -9.28 4.75 -4.85
N GLY A 39 -8.89 5.97 -5.21
CA GLY A 39 -8.01 6.84 -4.43
C GLY A 39 -7.56 8.04 -5.26
N GLY A 40 -7.25 7.79 -6.52
CA GLY A 40 -6.55 8.72 -7.39
C GLY A 40 -5.10 8.91 -6.96
N HIS A 41 -4.41 9.81 -7.64
CA HIS A 41 -3.05 10.17 -7.28
C HIS A 41 -3.01 10.93 -5.95
N GLY A 42 -2.10 10.54 -5.05
CA GLY A 42 -1.87 11.24 -3.79
C GLY A 42 -3.11 11.27 -2.88
N PHE A 43 -3.72 10.12 -2.61
CA PHE A 43 -4.96 10.02 -1.83
C PHE A 43 -4.81 10.27 -0.33
N ASP A 44 -3.60 10.53 0.16
CA ASP A 44 -3.29 10.86 1.56
C ASP A 44 -3.91 9.82 2.53
N LEU A 45 -4.65 10.25 3.56
CA LEU A 45 -5.35 9.38 4.50
C LEU A 45 -6.58 8.66 3.91
N GLY A 46 -6.94 8.94 2.65
CA GLY A 46 -7.98 8.23 1.89
C GLY A 46 -9.43 8.49 2.32
N GLU A 47 -9.70 9.40 3.27
CA GLU A 47 -11.00 9.52 3.96
C GLU A 47 -12.19 9.86 3.04
N SER A 48 -11.93 10.55 1.94
CA SER A 48 -12.94 10.90 0.93
C SER A 48 -12.97 9.95 -0.28
N LYS A 49 -12.22 8.84 -0.23
CA LYS A 49 -11.98 7.95 -1.36
C LYS A 49 -12.68 6.59 -1.22
N GLY A 50 -13.75 6.55 -0.43
CA GLY A 50 -14.53 5.35 -0.15
C GLY A 50 -14.10 4.64 1.14
N ALA A 51 -14.84 3.61 1.52
CA ALA A 51 -14.70 2.98 2.83
C ALA A 51 -13.42 2.14 2.97
N SER A 52 -12.92 1.54 1.89
CA SER A 52 -11.76 0.64 1.95
C SER A 52 -10.42 1.36 1.93
N THR A 53 -10.30 2.47 1.21
CA THR A 53 -9.01 3.19 1.04
C THR A 53 -8.43 3.66 2.38
N PRO A 54 -9.19 4.28 3.31
CA PRO A 54 -8.66 4.67 4.63
C PRO A 54 -8.08 3.50 5.44
N MET A 55 -8.55 2.27 5.19
CA MET A 55 -8.15 1.07 5.95
C MET A 55 -6.66 0.74 5.80
N TRP A 56 -5.95 1.38 4.86
CA TRP A 56 -4.50 1.23 4.74
C TRP A 56 -3.78 1.60 6.03
N LYS A 57 -4.32 2.54 6.82
CA LYS A 57 -3.72 3.03 8.06
C LYS A 57 -3.68 1.90 9.11
N GLU A 58 -4.78 1.18 9.26
CA GLU A 58 -4.92 0.03 10.14
C GLU A 58 -4.00 -1.11 9.68
N SER A 59 -3.97 -1.41 8.38
CA SER A 59 -3.03 -2.39 7.81
C SER A 59 -1.57 -2.00 8.05
N PHE A 60 -1.22 -0.71 7.94
CA PHE A 60 0.14 -0.24 8.17
C PHE A 60 0.55 -0.39 9.63
N VAL A 61 -0.33 -0.06 10.57
CA VAL A 61 -0.09 -0.27 12.01
C VAL A 61 0.08 -1.75 12.33
N ALA A 62 -0.77 -2.62 11.76
CA ALA A 62 -0.63 -4.07 11.90
C ALA A 62 0.71 -4.56 11.34
N TRP A 63 1.09 -4.11 10.15
CA TRP A 63 2.37 -4.44 9.54
C TRP A 63 3.57 -4.00 10.40
N LEU A 64 3.51 -2.80 11.01
CA LEU A 64 4.55 -2.33 11.94
C LEU A 64 4.68 -3.25 13.16
N ALA A 65 3.57 -3.76 13.70
CA ALA A 65 3.58 -4.71 14.81
C ALA A 65 4.14 -6.07 14.39
N ASP A 66 3.68 -6.62 13.26
CA ASP A 66 4.13 -7.91 12.72
C ASP A 66 5.62 -7.92 12.37
N THR A 67 6.16 -6.77 11.99
CA THR A 67 7.59 -6.61 11.68
C THR A 67 8.42 -6.10 12.85
N GLY A 68 7.82 -5.93 14.03
CA GLY A 68 8.51 -5.60 15.27
C GLY A 68 9.00 -4.14 15.39
N PHE A 69 8.48 -3.23 14.56
CA PHE A 69 8.76 -1.80 14.70
C PHE A 69 8.01 -1.16 15.87
N ILE A 70 6.83 -1.69 16.20
CA ILE A 70 6.02 -1.27 17.36
C ILE A 70 5.56 -2.51 18.15
N ARG A 71 5.11 -2.29 19.39
CA ARG A 71 4.56 -3.31 20.30
C ARG A 71 3.22 -2.88 20.86
#